data_AF-M6CHT3-F1
#
_entry.id   AF-M6CHT3-F1
#
_cell.length_a   1.000
_cell.length_b   1.000
_cell.length_c   1.000
_cell.angle_alpha   90.00
_cell.angle_beta   90.00
_cell.angle_gamma   90.00
#
_symmetry.space_group_name_H-M   'P 1'
#
loop_
_entity.id
_entity.type
_entity.pdbx_description
1 polymer ?
#
loop_
_entity_poly.entity_id
_entity_poly.type
_entity_poly.pdbx_seq_one_letter_code
_entity_poly.pdbx_strand_id
1 'polypeptide(L)'
;MKKTITLLAAIVCVFSTLITVPLLAEPERKIETTVHDFMEDYAKAAVKAAKKGKPEYIEKILTTIPDFALEEQKAKWTEISQEALKTKDYEQSCKSCHKEFKKEYKKTYRKRPIQVSPELISYLKGLRK
;
A
#
# COMPACT_ATOMS: atom_id res chain seq x y z
N MET A 1 22.74 50.55 -66.05
CA MET A 1 23.92 49.64 -66.02
C MET A 1 24.09 49.17 -64.58
N LYS A 2 24.17 47.90 -64.17
CA LYS A 2 24.10 46.56 -64.79
C LYS A 2 23.64 45.61 -63.66
N LYS A 3 22.64 44.75 -63.94
CA LYS A 3 22.56 43.29 -63.67
C LYS A 3 22.72 42.81 -62.20
N THR A 4 21.95 41.88 -61.60
CA THR A 4 21.09 40.76 -62.04
C THR A 4 20.59 40.11 -60.73
N ILE A 5 19.28 39.96 -60.48
CA ILE A 5 18.50 38.68 -60.43
C ILE A 5 19.40 37.45 -60.19
N THR A 6 19.21 36.51 -59.23
CA THR A 6 18.03 35.64 -59.03
C THR A 6 18.28 34.62 -57.89
N LEU A 7 17.20 34.27 -57.16
CA LEU A 7 16.75 32.92 -56.75
C LEU A 7 17.32 32.16 -55.50
N LEU A 8 16.34 31.59 -54.77
CA LEU A 8 16.37 30.37 -53.91
C LEU A 8 17.07 30.47 -52.54
N ALA A 9 16.58 29.92 -51.43
CA ALA A 9 15.54 28.95 -51.18
C ALA A 9 15.01 29.14 -49.74
N ALA A 10 13.77 28.69 -49.55
CA ALA A 10 13.12 28.54 -48.26
C ALA A 10 13.95 27.73 -47.25
N ILE A 11 13.76 27.98 -45.96
CA ILE A 11 13.43 26.95 -44.96
C ILE A 11 12.78 27.63 -43.75
N VAL A 12 11.55 27.21 -43.52
CA VAL A 12 10.69 27.46 -42.37
C VAL A 12 11.26 26.72 -41.17
N CYS A 13 11.51 27.39 -40.05
CA CYS A 13 11.57 26.73 -38.74
C CYS A 13 10.84 27.60 -37.72
N VAL A 14 9.53 27.42 -37.68
CA VAL A 14 8.66 27.81 -36.57
C VAL A 14 9.16 27.05 -35.34
N PHE A 15 9.90 27.72 -34.45
CA PHE A 15 10.20 27.21 -33.12
C PHE A 15 8.93 27.32 -32.26
N SER A 16 8.00 26.39 -32.48
CA SER A 16 6.97 26.07 -31.49
C SER A 16 7.67 25.35 -30.35
N THR A 17 7.97 26.09 -29.29
CA THR A 17 8.39 25.55 -28.01
C THR A 17 7.23 24.75 -27.42
N LEU A 18 7.17 23.47 -27.77
CA LEU A 18 6.44 22.46 -27.01
C LEU A 18 7.08 22.41 -25.63
N ILE A 19 6.50 23.15 -24.68
CA ILE A 19 6.75 22.97 -23.26
C ILE A 19 6.11 21.63 -22.90
N THR A 20 6.87 20.55 -23.08
CA THR A 20 6.59 19.26 -22.45
C THR A 20 6.74 19.49 -20.96
N VAL A 21 5.63 19.76 -20.28
CA VAL A 21 5.54 19.60 -18.83
C VAL A 21 5.75 18.11 -18.56
N PRO A 22 6.81 17.68 -17.88
CA PRO A 22 6.82 16.33 -17.37
C PRO A 22 5.70 16.28 -16.34
N LEU A 23 4.67 15.49 -16.65
CA LEU A 23 3.69 15.02 -15.69
C LEU A 23 4.50 14.29 -14.60
N LEU A 24 4.89 15.03 -13.56
CA LEU A 24 5.35 14.48 -12.30
C LEU A 24 4.19 13.61 -11.82
N ALA A 25 4.27 12.31 -12.10
CA ALA A 25 3.56 11.32 -11.33
C ALA A 25 3.90 11.64 -9.87
N GLU A 26 2.91 12.10 -9.09
CA GLU A 26 3.10 12.23 -7.65
C GLU A 26 3.68 10.89 -7.19
N PRO A 27 4.79 10.87 -6.43
CA PRO A 27 5.22 9.63 -5.82
C PRO A 27 4.01 9.13 -5.03
N GLU A 28 3.53 7.92 -5.33
CA GLU A 28 2.48 7.27 -4.54
C GLU A 28 2.85 7.49 -3.08
N ARG A 29 2.07 8.33 -2.38
CA ARG A 29 2.42 8.77 -1.03
C ARG A 29 2.17 7.61 -0.07
N LYS A 30 3.08 6.62 -0.08
CA LYS A 30 3.02 5.45 0.78
C LYS A 30 2.93 5.94 2.22
N ILE A 31 1.91 5.48 2.93
CA ILE A 31 1.66 5.93 4.29
C ILE A 31 2.62 5.17 5.19
N GLU A 32 3.48 5.93 5.87
CA GLU A 32 4.42 5.38 6.83
C GLU A 32 3.70 5.17 8.16
N THR A 33 3.64 3.92 8.60
CA THR A 33 3.07 3.50 9.89
C THR A 33 3.90 2.33 10.42
N THR A 34 3.61 1.84 11.63
CA THR A 34 4.21 0.59 12.12
C THR A 34 3.22 -0.56 11.96
N VAL A 35 3.73 -1.81 11.92
CA VAL A 35 2.85 -3.00 11.92
C VAL A 35 1.95 -2.99 13.16
N HIS A 36 2.49 -2.56 14.30
CA HIS A 36 1.73 -2.43 15.53
C HIS A 36 0.55 -1.47 15.39
N ASP A 37 0.82 -0.24 14.97
CA ASP A 37 -0.21 0.80 14.91
C ASP A 37 -1.24 0.47 13.82
N PHE A 38 -0.79 -0.07 12.67
CA PHE A 38 -1.69 -0.57 11.63
C PHE A 38 -2.66 -1.65 12.15
N MET A 39 -2.14 -2.64 12.87
CA MET A 39 -2.98 -3.73 13.41
C MET A 39 -3.91 -3.23 14.51
N GLU A 40 -3.45 -2.34 15.39
CA GLU A 40 -4.27 -1.74 16.43
C GLU A 40 -5.41 -0.91 15.84
N ASP A 41 -5.11 -0.11 14.80
CA ASP A 41 -6.04 0.83 14.18
C ASP A 41 -7.12 0.15 13.33
N TYR A 42 -6.78 -0.95 12.66
CA TYR A 42 -7.64 -1.55 11.64
C TYR A 42 -8.08 -2.98 11.95
N ALA A 43 -7.23 -3.84 12.53
CA ALA A 43 -7.57 -5.26 12.70
C ALA A 43 -8.76 -5.44 13.65
N LYS A 44 -8.79 -4.71 14.78
CA LYS A 44 -9.91 -4.79 15.74
C LYS A 44 -11.23 -4.33 15.13
N ALA A 45 -11.21 -3.23 14.36
CA ALA A 45 -12.39 -2.71 13.68
C ALA A 45 -12.86 -3.67 12.57
N ALA A 46 -11.93 -4.25 11.81
CA ALA A 46 -12.21 -5.18 10.74
C ALA A 46 -12.80 -6.50 11.27
N VAL A 47 -12.29 -7.06 12.37
CA VAL A 47 -12.90 -8.25 13.03
C VAL A 47 -14.33 -7.93 13.49
N LYS A 48 -14.58 -6.74 14.04
CA LYS A 48 -15.93 -6.32 14.43
C LYS A 48 -16.85 -6.17 13.20
N ALA A 49 -16.34 -5.68 12.07
CA ALA A 49 -17.08 -5.60 10.83
C ALA A 49 -17.38 -6.99 10.25
N ALA A 50 -16.45 -7.94 10.35
CA ALA A 50 -16.66 -9.32 9.96
C ALA A 50 -17.82 -9.97 10.72
N LYS A 51 -17.91 -9.74 12.04
CA LYS A 51 -19.06 -10.18 12.86
C LYS A 51 -20.38 -9.53 12.46
N LYS A 52 -20.35 -8.39 11.78
CA LYS A 52 -21.51 -7.67 11.23
C LYS A 52 -21.81 -8.04 9.77
N GLY A 53 -21.18 -9.08 9.24
CA GLY A 53 -21.39 -9.54 7.86
C GLY A 53 -20.53 -8.83 6.81
N LYS A 54 -19.49 -8.10 7.23
CA LYS A 54 -18.51 -7.44 6.34
C LYS A 54 -17.08 -8.01 6.53
N PRO A 55 -16.83 -9.30 6.20
CA PRO A 55 -15.53 -9.93 6.39
C PRO A 55 -14.45 -9.42 5.44
N GLU A 56 -14.83 -8.78 4.32
CA GLU A 56 -13.92 -8.33 3.27
C GLU A 56 -12.76 -7.45 3.80
N TYR A 57 -13.01 -6.67 4.84
CA TYR A 57 -11.99 -5.83 5.47
C TYR A 57 -10.92 -6.62 6.20
N ILE A 58 -11.30 -7.63 6.98
CA ILE A 58 -10.33 -8.43 7.74
C ILE A 58 -9.62 -9.40 6.79
N GLU A 59 -10.29 -9.91 5.77
CA GLU A 59 -9.68 -10.75 4.74
C GLU A 59 -8.61 -9.97 3.97
N LYS A 60 -8.87 -8.70 3.64
CA LYS A 60 -7.87 -7.83 3.01
C LYS A 60 -6.66 -7.60 3.90
N ILE A 61 -6.86 -7.43 5.22
CA ILE A 61 -5.74 -7.33 6.17
C ILE A 61 -4.95 -8.64 6.22
N LEU A 62 -5.62 -9.78 6.36
CA LEU A 62 -4.97 -11.09 6.48
C LEU A 62 -4.17 -11.48 5.23
N THR A 63 -4.59 -11.04 4.05
CA THR A 63 -3.84 -11.27 2.82
C THR A 63 -2.61 -10.38 2.65
N THR A 64 -2.60 -9.19 3.27
CA THR A 64 -1.52 -8.20 3.11
C THR A 64 -0.54 -8.16 4.28
N ILE A 65 -0.99 -8.51 5.49
CA ILE A 65 -0.15 -8.46 6.68
C ILE A 65 1.13 -9.33 6.63
N PRO A 66 1.16 -10.50 5.95
CA PRO A 66 2.41 -11.27 5.85
C PRO A 66 3.50 -10.56 5.05
N ASP A 67 3.14 -9.66 4.13
CA ASP A 67 4.13 -8.86 3.39
C ASP A 67 4.81 -7.81 4.27
N PHE A 68 4.17 -7.44 5.38
CA PHE A 68 4.74 -6.57 6.41
C PHE A 68 5.42 -7.36 7.53
N ALA A 69 5.58 -8.68 7.41
CA ALA A 69 6.36 -9.47 8.36
C ALA A 69 7.86 -9.30 8.13
N LEU A 70 8.66 -9.86 9.03
CA LEU A 70 10.07 -10.16 8.76
C LEU A 70 10.14 -11.39 7.86
N GLU A 71 11.13 -11.47 6.96
CA GLU A 71 11.27 -12.58 5.99
C GLU A 71 11.24 -13.95 6.67
N GLU A 72 11.97 -14.10 7.78
CA GLU A 72 12.03 -15.33 8.58
C GLU A 72 10.67 -15.74 9.18
N GLN A 73 9.77 -14.77 9.36
CA GLN A 73 8.46 -14.98 9.98
C GLN A 73 7.33 -14.99 8.95
N LYS A 74 7.59 -14.56 7.72
CA LYS A 74 6.60 -14.43 6.65
C LYS A 74 5.84 -15.72 6.40
N ALA A 75 6.52 -16.87 6.48
CA ALA A 75 5.89 -18.19 6.38
C ALA A 75 4.83 -18.42 7.48
N LYS A 76 5.19 -18.20 8.76
CA LYS A 76 4.26 -18.36 9.89
C LYS A 76 3.12 -17.34 9.86
N TRP A 77 3.40 -16.10 9.48
CA TRP A 77 2.37 -15.07 9.29
C TRP A 77 1.37 -15.49 8.21
N THR A 78 1.86 -16.04 7.10
CA THR A 78 1.03 -16.55 6.01
C THR A 78 0.19 -17.73 6.46
N GLU A 79 0.78 -18.68 7.21
CA GLU A 79 0.09 -19.85 7.75
C GLU A 79 -1.08 -19.44 8.67
N ILE A 80 -0.82 -18.60 9.68
CA ILE A 80 -1.85 -18.10 10.61
C ILE A 80 -2.95 -17.32 9.86
N SER A 81 -2.57 -16.54 8.84
CA SER A 81 -3.52 -15.75 8.05
C SER A 81 -4.39 -16.65 7.16
N GLN A 82 -3.79 -17.63 6.48
CA GLN A 82 -4.48 -18.59 5.63
C GLN A 82 -5.42 -19.50 6.44
N GLU A 83 -5.00 -19.95 7.61
CA GLU A 83 -5.85 -20.73 8.51
C GLU A 83 -7.09 -19.94 8.91
N ALA A 84 -6.92 -18.66 9.25
CA ALA A 84 -8.03 -17.78 9.60
C ALA A 84 -9.01 -17.54 8.44
N LEU A 85 -8.50 -17.41 7.21
CA LEU A 85 -9.32 -17.29 6.02
C LEU A 85 -10.13 -18.57 5.76
N LYS A 86 -9.56 -19.74 6.05
CA LYS A 86 -10.23 -21.04 5.87
C LYS A 86 -11.30 -21.29 6.94
N THR A 87 -10.96 -21.06 8.21
CA THR A 87 -11.86 -21.31 9.35
C THR A 87 -12.85 -20.19 9.60
N LYS A 88 -12.61 -19.00 9.01
CA LYS A 88 -13.30 -17.75 9.30
C LYS A 88 -13.21 -17.32 10.77
N ASP A 89 -12.24 -17.88 11.51
CA ASP A 89 -11.95 -17.50 12.90
C ASP A 89 -10.87 -16.42 12.96
N TYR A 90 -11.28 -15.21 12.60
CA TYR A 90 -10.37 -14.06 12.56
C TYR A 90 -9.93 -13.60 13.96
N GLU A 91 -10.71 -13.89 15.00
CA GLU A 91 -10.37 -13.50 16.37
C GLU A 91 -9.26 -14.39 16.94
N GLN A 92 -9.33 -15.71 16.69
CA GLN A 92 -8.23 -16.60 17.07
C GLN A 92 -6.97 -16.31 16.29
N SER A 93 -7.06 -15.97 15.00
CA SER A 93 -5.90 -15.54 14.21
C SER A 93 -5.13 -14.39 14.87
N CYS A 94 -5.84 -13.35 15.31
CA CYS A 94 -5.23 -12.21 16.00
C CYS A 94 -4.55 -12.64 17.31
N LYS A 95 -5.18 -13.54 18.08
CA LYS A 95 -4.63 -14.07 19.34
C LYS A 95 -3.37 -14.92 19.09
N SER A 96 -3.41 -15.81 18.11
CA SER A 96 -2.27 -16.66 17.71
C SER A 96 -1.09 -15.82 17.25
N CYS A 97 -1.34 -14.84 16.37
CA CYS A 97 -0.33 -13.90 15.91
C CYS A 97 0.31 -13.11 17.08
N HIS A 98 -0.51 -12.57 17.99
CA HIS A 98 -0.01 -11.81 19.14
C HIS A 98 0.77 -12.68 20.15
N LYS A 99 0.41 -13.97 20.29
CA LYS A 99 1.13 -14.93 21.14
C LYS A 99 2.46 -15.33 20.51
N GLU A 100 2.45 -15.70 19.24
CA GLU A 100 3.61 -16.23 18.51
C GLU A 100 4.69 -15.15 18.34
N PHE A 101 4.28 -13.93 17.98
CA PHE A 101 5.21 -12.83 17.67
C PHE A 101 5.33 -11.81 18.79
N LYS A 102 4.94 -12.14 20.03
CA LYS A 102 4.94 -11.20 21.17
C LYS A 102 6.29 -10.51 21.39
N LYS A 103 7.38 -11.27 21.27
CA LYS A 103 8.74 -10.78 21.51
C LYS A 103 9.17 -9.83 20.39
N GLU A 104 8.91 -10.20 19.14
CA GLU A 104 9.27 -9.43 17.95
C GLU A 104 8.38 -8.21 17.79
N TYR A 105 7.13 -8.26 18.28
CA TYR A 105 6.27 -7.08 18.36
C TYR A 105 6.90 -5.98 19.19
N LYS A 106 7.38 -6.33 20.38
CA LYS A 106 8.03 -5.38 21.29
C LYS A 106 9.40 -4.93 20.78
N LYS A 107 10.15 -5.83 20.14
CA LYS A 107 11.53 -5.57 19.69
C LYS A 107 11.58 -4.80 18.38
N THR A 108 10.74 -5.18 17.42
CA THR A 108 10.85 -4.78 16.00
C THR A 108 9.55 -4.18 15.46
N TYR A 109 8.41 -4.88 15.50
CA TYR A 109 7.20 -4.43 14.78
C TYR A 109 6.58 -3.13 15.31
N ARG A 110 6.85 -2.76 16.57
CA ARG A 110 6.46 -1.46 17.15
C ARG A 110 7.34 -0.29 16.71
N LYS A 111 8.54 -0.57 16.20
CA LYS A 111 9.54 0.46 15.85
C LYS A 111 9.83 0.53 14.35
N ARG A 112 9.64 -0.59 13.65
CA ARG A 112 9.94 -0.70 12.23
C ARG A 112 8.84 -0.01 11.43
N PRO A 113 9.15 1.07 10.69
CA PRO A 113 8.21 1.65 9.77
C PRO A 113 7.95 0.66 8.62
N ILE A 114 6.68 0.57 8.24
CA ILE A 114 6.20 -0.13 7.06
C ILE A 114 5.53 0.87 6.14
N GLN A 115 5.64 0.59 4.85
CA GLN A 115 4.97 1.37 3.83
C GLN A 115 3.69 0.65 3.44
N VAL A 116 2.56 1.23 3.83
CA VAL A 116 1.25 0.68 3.48
C VAL A 116 0.69 1.46 2.28
N SER A 117 0.05 0.75 1.35
CA SER A 117 -0.54 1.41 0.18
C SER A 117 -1.65 2.38 0.61
N PRO A 118 -1.73 3.58 0.00
CA PRO A 118 -2.78 4.55 0.31
C PRO A 118 -4.17 3.99 0.05
N GLU A 119 -4.31 3.14 -0.96
CA GLU A 119 -5.54 2.45 -1.31
C GLU A 119 -6.03 1.54 -0.17
N LEU A 120 -5.14 0.74 0.42
CA LEU A 120 -5.49 -0.14 1.54
C LEU A 120 -5.94 0.70 2.75
N ILE A 121 -5.21 1.77 3.07
CA ILE A 121 -5.58 2.66 4.17
C ILE A 121 -6.92 3.34 3.89
N SER A 122 -7.17 3.82 2.67
CA SER A 122 -8.44 4.45 2.29
C SER A 122 -9.60 3.48 2.39
N TYR A 123 -9.40 2.24 1.91
CA TYR A 123 -10.37 1.16 2.02
C TYR A 123 -10.69 0.84 3.49
N LEU A 124 -9.67 0.66 4.32
CA LEU A 124 -9.84 0.36 5.75
C LEU A 124 -10.40 1.55 6.55
N LYS A 125 -10.16 2.80 6.14
CA LYS A 125 -10.83 3.97 6.72
C LYS A 125 -12.35 3.94 6.50
N GLY A 126 -12.84 3.21 5.49
CA GLY A 126 -14.26 2.90 5.32
C GLY A 126 -14.90 2.19 6.52
N LEU A 127 -14.12 1.49 7.36
CA LEU A 127 -14.59 0.86 8.60
C LEU A 127 -15.01 1.86 9.69
N ARG A 128 -14.46 3.08 9.65
CA ARG A 128 -14.69 4.12 10.66
C ARG A 128 -15.84 5.06 10.30
N LYS A 129 -16.43 4.92 9.11
CA LYS A 129 -17.67 5.61 8.69
C LYS A 129 -18.89 4.83 9.13
#